data_AF-A0A7V8DF52-F1
#
_entry.id   AF-A0A7V8DF52-F1
#
_cell.length_a   1.000
_cell.length_b   1.000
_cell.length_c   1.000
_cell.angle_alpha   90.00
_cell.angle_beta   90.00
_cell.angle_gamma   90.00
#
_symmetry.space_group_name_H-M   'P 1'
#
loop_
_entity.id
_entity.type
_entity.pdbx_description
1 polymer ?
#
loop_
_entity_poly.entity_id
_entity_poly.type
_entity_poly.pdbx_seq_one_letter_code
_entity_poly.pdbx_strand_id
1 'polypeptide(L)'
;MLPGGDIYVFDNNSTDRTAQEAREAGAIVITERYQGKGHVVRRMFSEIEADVYLMADGDGTYGIESAPELIGTLVAGRLDMVIGKRVPVYHQKTYRPGHVFGNRLLTTLAHFFFGRGFTDMLSGYRVFSRRFVKSFPVLSGGFEIETEMT
;
A
#
# COMPACT_ATOMS: atom_id res chain seq x y z
N MET A 1 -14.74 5.83 -10.09
CA MET A 1 -13.35 6.10 -10.55
C MET A 1 -12.87 7.39 -9.91
N LEU A 2 -11.63 7.44 -9.45
CA LEU A 2 -11.02 8.69 -9.00
C LEU A 2 -10.65 9.49 -10.27
N PRO A 3 -11.14 10.73 -10.46
CA PRO A 3 -10.83 11.50 -11.65
C PRO A 3 -9.32 11.79 -11.70
N GLY A 4 -8.66 11.32 -12.77
CA GLY A 4 -7.25 11.64 -13.07
C GLY A 4 -6.19 10.65 -12.56
N GLY A 5 -6.56 9.46 -12.08
CA GLY A 5 -5.61 8.43 -11.64
C GLY A 5 -5.64 7.18 -12.53
N ASP A 6 -4.45 6.63 -12.82
CA ASP A 6 -4.31 5.33 -13.46
C ASP A 6 -4.60 4.19 -12.46
N ILE A 7 -5.31 3.17 -12.90
CA ILE A 7 -5.63 1.99 -12.08
C ILE A 7 -4.71 0.86 -12.51
N TYR A 8 -3.87 0.40 -11.58
CA TYR A 8 -3.01 -0.76 -11.78
C TYR A 8 -3.52 -1.95 -10.99
N VAL A 9 -3.53 -3.12 -11.63
CA VAL A 9 -3.79 -4.40 -10.96
C VAL A 9 -2.57 -5.28 -11.15
N PHE A 10 -1.95 -5.66 -10.04
CA PHE A 10 -0.84 -6.60 -10.04
C PHE A 10 -1.37 -8.00 -9.80
N ASP A 11 -1.45 -8.79 -10.87
CA ASP A 11 -1.87 -10.17 -10.82
C ASP A 11 -0.75 -11.05 -10.28
N ASN A 12 -0.91 -11.62 -9.08
CA ASN A 12 0.14 -12.39 -8.41
C ASN A 12 0.11 -13.87 -8.76
N ASN A 13 0.17 -14.15 -10.07
CA ASN A 13 0.12 -15.50 -10.63
C ASN A 13 -1.21 -16.20 -10.33
N SER A 14 -2.34 -15.50 -10.53
CA SER A 14 -3.67 -16.09 -10.39
C SER A 14 -3.91 -17.11 -11.52
N THR A 15 -4.65 -18.17 -11.21
CA THR A 15 -5.04 -19.20 -12.19
C THR A 15 -6.47 -19.03 -12.70
N ASP A 16 -7.19 -18.03 -12.19
CA ASP A 16 -8.55 -17.69 -12.58
C ASP A 16 -8.58 -16.52 -13.59
N ARG A 17 -9.77 -15.95 -13.80
CA ARG A 17 -9.97 -14.87 -14.77
C ARG A 17 -9.70 -13.47 -14.21
N THR A 18 -9.16 -13.33 -12.99
CA THR A 18 -8.95 -12.02 -12.33
C THR A 18 -8.20 -11.04 -13.23
N ALA A 19 -7.11 -11.49 -13.86
CA ALA A 19 -6.33 -10.65 -14.77
C ALA A 19 -7.09 -10.25 -16.04
N GLN A 20 -7.99 -11.10 -16.53
CA GLN A 20 -8.82 -10.79 -17.70
C GLN A 20 -9.90 -9.77 -17.32
N GLU A 21 -10.64 -10.04 -16.25
CA GLU A 21 -11.74 -9.18 -15.76
C GLU A 21 -11.22 -7.77 -15.41
N ALA A 22 -10.03 -7.67 -14.81
CA ALA A 22 -9.38 -6.39 -14.54
C ALA A 22 -9.04 -5.58 -15.81
N ARG A 23 -8.56 -6.24 -16.88
CA ARG A 23 -8.29 -5.56 -18.17
C ARG A 23 -9.58 -5.09 -18.83
N GLU A 24 -10.62 -5.92 -18.80
CA GLU A 24 -11.95 -5.59 -19.35
C GLU A 24 -12.58 -4.40 -18.60
N ALA A 25 -12.31 -4.28 -17.30
CA ALA A 25 -12.69 -3.12 -16.48
C ALA A 25 -11.84 -1.85 -16.73
N GLY A 26 -10.83 -1.92 -17.60
CA GLY A 26 -9.97 -0.79 -17.99
C GLY A 26 -8.74 -0.59 -17.12
N ALA A 27 -8.38 -1.55 -16.25
CA ALA A 27 -7.15 -1.47 -15.46
C ALA A 27 -5.91 -1.86 -16.28
N ILE A 28 -4.77 -1.26 -15.92
CA ILE A 28 -3.45 -1.67 -16.41
C ILE A 28 -3.02 -2.88 -15.60
N VAL A 29 -3.02 -4.06 -16.22
CA VAL A 29 -2.68 -5.31 -15.53
C VAL A 29 -1.22 -5.68 -15.73
N ILE A 30 -0.51 -5.86 -14.61
CA ILE A 30 0.88 -6.29 -14.56
C ILE A 30 0.95 -7.65 -13.87
N THR A 31 1.50 -8.66 -14.54
CA THR A 31 1.61 -10.02 -13.97
C THR A 31 2.89 -10.18 -13.18
N GLU A 32 2.79 -10.52 -11.90
CA GLU A 32 3.89 -10.88 -10.99
C GLU A 32 3.98 -12.40 -10.81
N ARG A 33 5.05 -13.01 -11.31
CA ARG A 33 5.23 -14.46 -11.33
C ARG A 33 5.66 -15.02 -9.97
N TYR A 34 6.37 -14.23 -9.16
CA TYR A 34 6.78 -14.64 -7.83
C TYR A 34 5.63 -14.41 -6.85
N GLN A 35 5.04 -15.51 -6.38
CA GLN A 35 3.93 -15.44 -5.42
C GLN A 35 4.38 -14.78 -4.12
N GLY A 36 3.47 -14.02 -3.51
CA GLY A 36 3.70 -13.29 -2.28
C GLY A 36 3.47 -11.79 -2.44
N LYS A 37 2.73 -11.22 -1.50
CA LYS A 37 2.34 -9.80 -1.48
C LYS A 37 3.55 -8.85 -1.52
N GLY A 38 4.68 -9.26 -0.93
CA GLY A 38 5.92 -8.50 -0.98
C GLY A 38 6.50 -8.34 -2.38
N HIS A 39 6.42 -9.36 -3.24
CA HIS A 39 6.87 -9.28 -4.63
C HIS A 39 6.04 -8.28 -5.43
N VAL A 40 4.71 -8.35 -5.27
CA VAL A 40 3.77 -7.40 -5.89
C VAL A 40 4.09 -5.96 -5.48
N VAL A 41 4.18 -5.68 -4.18
CA VAL A 41 4.37 -4.31 -3.70
C VAL A 41 5.73 -3.76 -4.07
N ARG A 42 6.79 -4.59 -4.02
CA ARG A 42 8.11 -4.20 -4.51
C ARG A 42 8.04 -3.76 -5.96
N ARG A 43 7.41 -4.58 -6.80
CA ARG A 43 7.30 -4.27 -8.23
C ARG A 43 6.46 -3.04 -8.50
N MET A 44 5.34 -2.89 -7.79
CA MET A 44 4.49 -1.70 -7.83
C MET A 44 5.29 -0.43 -7.48
N PHE A 45 6.07 -0.46 -6.39
CA PHE A 45 6.89 0.68 -5.97
C PHE A 45 8.03 1.00 -6.95
N SER A 46 8.59 -0.01 -7.60
CA SER A 46 9.64 0.19 -8.61
C SER A 46 9.10 0.67 -9.96
N GLU A 47 7.99 0.11 -10.44
CA GLU A 47 7.52 0.33 -11.82
C GLU A 47 6.59 1.54 -11.96
N ILE A 48 5.76 1.82 -10.96
CA ILE A 48 4.79 2.92 -11.07
C ILE A 48 5.45 4.24 -10.70
N GLU A 49 5.27 5.24 -11.54
CA GLU A 49 5.59 6.63 -11.28
C GLU A 49 4.30 7.43 -11.05
N ALA A 50 4.09 7.88 -9.82
CA ALA A 50 2.93 8.69 -9.45
C ALA A 50 3.31 9.69 -8.36
N ASP A 51 2.53 10.75 -8.20
CA ASP A 51 2.71 11.71 -7.09
C ASP A 51 2.15 11.17 -5.78
N VAL A 52 1.08 10.38 -5.88
CA VAL A 52 0.36 9.74 -4.78
C VAL A 52 -0.01 8.32 -5.18
N TYR A 53 0.23 7.38 -4.28
CA TYR A 53 -0.07 5.96 -4.49
C TYR A 53 -1.20 5.56 -3.56
N LEU A 54 -2.30 5.08 -4.12
CA LEU A 54 -3.41 4.49 -3.36
C LEU A 54 -3.38 2.98 -3.55
N MET A 55 -3.15 2.24 -2.46
CA MET A 55 -3.15 0.79 -2.45
C MET A 55 -4.43 0.28 -1.78
N ALA A 56 -5.08 -0.67 -2.42
CA ALA A 56 -6.28 -1.34 -1.93
C ALA A 56 -6.15 -2.85 -2.14
N ASP A 57 -6.75 -3.64 -1.24
CA ASP A 57 -6.90 -5.07 -1.45
C ASP A 57 -8.01 -5.35 -2.47
N GLY A 58 -7.84 -6.40 -3.28
CA GLY A 58 -8.78 -6.81 -4.32
C GLY A 58 -10.08 -7.45 -3.81
N ASP A 59 -10.30 -7.50 -2.49
CA ASP A 59 -11.46 -8.14 -1.87
C ASP A 59 -12.69 -7.22 -1.74
N GLY A 60 -12.59 -5.97 -2.22
CA GLY A 60 -13.69 -5.00 -2.21
C GLY A 60 -14.06 -4.46 -0.83
N THR A 61 -13.24 -4.68 0.20
CA THR A 61 -13.55 -4.32 1.59
C THR A 61 -13.64 -2.81 1.83
N TYR A 62 -13.06 -2.00 0.93
CA TYR A 62 -12.93 -0.56 1.09
C TYR A 62 -13.64 0.19 -0.03
N GLY A 63 -14.49 1.13 0.37
CA GLY A 63 -15.17 2.02 -0.54
C GLY A 63 -14.24 3.06 -1.14
N ILE A 64 -14.40 3.30 -2.44
CA ILE A 64 -13.64 4.29 -3.22
C ILE A 64 -13.89 5.71 -2.68
N GLU A 65 -15.01 5.94 -2.01
CA GLU A 65 -15.41 7.22 -1.44
C GLU A 65 -14.43 7.77 -0.38
N SER A 66 -13.63 6.90 0.26
CA SER A 66 -12.65 7.33 1.26
C SER A 66 -11.33 7.84 0.66
N ALA A 67 -11.04 7.55 -0.61
CA ALA A 67 -9.76 7.94 -1.22
C ALA A 67 -9.50 9.46 -1.22
N PRO A 68 -10.45 10.33 -1.62
CA PRO A 68 -10.21 11.77 -1.63
C PRO A 68 -9.82 12.33 -0.27
N GLU A 69 -10.44 11.84 0.80
CA GLU A 69 -10.13 12.26 2.18
C GLU A 69 -8.74 11.82 2.60
N LEU A 70 -8.35 10.57 2.32
CA LEU A 70 -7.03 10.05 2.65
C LEU A 70 -5.92 10.75 1.87
N ILE A 71 -6.14 10.99 0.58
CA ILE A 71 -5.22 11.75 -0.29
C ILE A 71 -5.10 13.18 0.22
N GLY A 72 -6.23 13.83 0.52
CA GLY A 72 -6.25 15.18 1.09
C GLY A 72 -5.47 15.28 2.40
N THR A 73 -5.64 14.29 3.28
CA THR A 73 -4.91 14.20 4.56
C THR A 73 -3.41 14.04 4.34
N LEU A 74 -2.99 13.18 3.41
CA LEU A 74 -1.58 12.99 3.05
C LEU A 74 -0.96 14.31 2.56
N VAL A 75 -1.62 14.96 1.59
CA VAL A 75 -1.10 16.16 0.94
C VAL A 75 -1.08 17.35 1.90
N ALA A 76 -2.18 17.62 2.60
CA ALA A 76 -2.28 18.75 3.53
C ALA A 76 -1.32 18.61 4.72
N GLY A 77 -1.18 17.38 5.25
CA GLY A 77 -0.28 17.08 6.35
C GLY A 77 1.18 16.89 5.94
N ARG A 78 1.49 16.89 4.63
CA ARG A 78 2.82 16.53 4.09
C ARG A 78 3.33 15.19 4.65
N LEU A 79 2.42 14.23 4.77
CA LEU A 79 2.67 12.92 5.35
C LEU A 79 3.27 11.97 4.31
N ASP A 80 3.95 10.93 4.79
CA ASP A 80 4.54 9.90 3.93
C ASP A 80 3.58 8.73 3.69
N MET A 81 2.68 8.46 4.63
CA MET A 81 1.67 7.42 4.54
C MET A 81 0.43 7.79 5.37
N VAL A 82 -0.75 7.44 4.86
CA VAL A 82 -2.02 7.47 5.58
C VAL A 82 -2.68 6.10 5.45
N ILE A 83 -3.15 5.54 6.56
CA ILE A 83 -3.84 4.25 6.60
C ILE A 83 -5.33 4.51 6.83
N GLY A 84 -6.17 4.04 5.90
CA GLY A 84 -7.61 3.99 6.07
C GLY A 84 -7.98 2.89 7.04
N LYS A 85 -8.47 3.27 8.23
CA LYS A 85 -9.05 2.32 9.18
C LYS A 85 -10.53 2.16 8.89
N ARG A 86 -11.04 0.92 8.96
CA ARG A 86 -12.48 0.67 9.04
C ARG A 86 -12.96 1.23 10.39
N VAL A 87 -13.52 2.43 10.39
CA VAL A 87 -14.10 3.02 11.61
C VAL A 87 -15.58 2.63 11.63
N PRO A 88 -16.05 1.80 12.58
CA PRO A 88 -17.47 1.74 12.87
C PRO A 88 -17.89 3.16 13.30
N VAL A 89 -18.83 3.74 12.57
CA VAL A 89 -19.23 5.15 12.66
C VAL A 89 -19.38 5.61 14.11
N TYR A 90 -18.38 6.32 14.64
CA TYR A 90 -18.48 7.10 15.86
C TYR A 90 -17.78 8.44 15.65
N HIS A 91 -18.53 9.50 15.91
CA HIS A 91 -18.19 10.89 15.61
C HIS A 91 -17.00 11.45 16.43
N GLN A 92 -16.32 12.43 15.80
CA GLN A 92 -15.59 13.60 16.38
C GLN A 92 -14.12 13.51 16.87
N LYS A 93 -13.30 14.38 16.23
CA LYS A 93 -12.39 15.44 16.79
C LYS A 93 -10.91 15.17 17.16
N THR A 94 -10.04 15.98 16.53
CA THR A 94 -8.87 16.76 17.07
C THR A 94 -7.46 16.37 16.59
N TYR A 95 -6.75 17.33 15.97
CA TYR A 95 -5.34 17.29 15.53
C TYR A 95 -4.47 18.20 16.44
N ARG A 96 -3.31 17.75 16.96
CA ARG A 96 -2.39 18.53 17.84
C ARG A 96 -0.91 18.02 17.84
N PRO A 97 0.08 18.81 18.33
CA PRO A 97 1.48 18.91 17.85
C PRO A 97 2.46 17.85 18.37
N GLY A 98 2.22 16.55 18.10
CA GLY A 98 3.09 15.42 18.47
C GLY A 98 4.04 14.91 17.37
N HIS A 99 4.13 15.62 16.24
CA HIS A 99 4.53 15.06 14.95
C HIS A 99 6.01 14.62 14.82
N VAL A 100 6.97 15.22 15.52
CA VAL A 100 8.40 14.86 15.37
C VAL A 100 8.78 13.60 16.16
N PHE A 101 8.25 13.46 17.38
CA PHE A 101 8.41 12.24 18.18
C PHE A 101 7.65 11.07 17.58
N GLY A 102 6.43 11.34 17.08
CA GLY A 102 5.62 10.37 16.34
C GLY A 102 6.35 9.82 15.13
N ASN A 103 6.98 10.65 14.31
CA ASN A 103 7.71 10.19 13.12
C ASN A 103 8.90 9.30 13.49
N ARG A 104 9.69 9.66 14.52
CA ARG A 104 10.86 8.86 14.92
C ARG A 104 10.45 7.53 15.56
N LEU A 105 9.35 7.51 16.32
CA LEU A 105 8.74 6.29 16.85
C LEU A 105 8.16 5.42 15.73
N LEU A 106 7.47 6.00 14.75
CA LEU A 106 6.96 5.31 13.56
C LEU A 106 8.09 4.71 12.72
N THR A 107 9.19 5.43 12.49
CA THR A 107 10.36 4.91 11.76
C THR A 107 11.05 3.78 12.53
N THR A 108 11.10 3.87 13.87
CA THR A 108 11.71 2.82 14.70
C THR A 108 10.81 1.58 14.78
N LEU A 109 9.49 1.76 14.89
CA LEU A 109 8.51 0.67 14.86
C LEU A 109 8.45 0.03 13.48
N ALA A 110 8.49 0.81 12.41
CA ALA A 110 8.69 0.34 11.04
C ALA A 110 9.89 -0.62 10.97
N HIS A 111 11.09 -0.16 11.36
CA HIS A 111 12.28 -1.03 11.39
C HIS A 111 12.12 -2.28 12.25
N PHE A 112 11.38 -2.21 13.37
CA PHE A 112 11.15 -3.34 14.27
C PHE A 112 10.12 -4.36 13.73
N PHE A 113 9.08 -3.92 13.01
CA PHE A 113 8.03 -4.79 12.46
C PHE A 113 8.42 -5.44 11.11
N PHE A 114 9.33 -4.84 10.34
CA PHE A 114 9.66 -5.32 8.99
C PHE A 114 10.61 -6.53 8.93
N GLY A 115 11.04 -7.08 10.07
CA GLY A 115 11.78 -8.35 10.11
C GLY A 115 10.92 -9.60 9.87
N ARG A 116 9.60 -9.54 10.09
CA ARG A 116 8.65 -10.66 9.86
C ARG A 116 7.22 -10.24 9.40
N GLY A 117 6.93 -8.94 9.27
CA GLY A 117 5.55 -8.41 9.16
C GLY A 117 5.09 -7.87 7.79
N PHE A 118 5.80 -8.14 6.69
CA PHE A 118 5.48 -7.52 5.40
C PHE A 118 4.10 -7.97 4.85
N THR A 119 3.65 -9.18 5.17
CA THR A 119 2.36 -9.72 4.69
C THR A 119 1.15 -8.96 5.26
N ASP A 120 1.22 -8.57 6.54
CA ASP A 120 0.13 -7.87 7.26
C ASP A 120 0.23 -6.34 7.14
N MET A 121 1.44 -5.79 6.95
CA MET A 121 1.63 -4.36 6.68
C MET A 121 0.83 -3.88 5.46
N LEU A 122 0.56 -4.77 4.52
CA LEU A 122 -0.04 -4.45 3.25
C LEU A 122 -1.55 -4.72 3.22
N SER A 123 -2.15 -5.27 4.28
CA SER A 123 -3.60 -5.54 4.38
C SER A 123 -4.37 -4.24 4.65
N GLY A 124 -5.17 -3.77 3.69
CA GLY A 124 -6.03 -2.60 3.82
C GLY A 124 -5.71 -1.37 2.96
N TYR A 125 -6.61 -0.38 3.02
CA TYR A 125 -6.60 0.83 2.19
C TYR A 125 -5.56 1.84 2.66
N ARG A 126 -4.54 2.13 1.84
CA ARG A 126 -3.42 3.01 2.21
C ARG A 126 -3.09 4.00 1.11
N VAL A 127 -2.67 5.19 1.52
CA VAL A 127 -2.15 6.22 0.62
C VAL A 127 -0.70 6.51 0.98
N PHE A 128 0.18 6.58 -0.02
CA PHE A 128 1.60 6.88 0.15
C PHE A 128 2.02 8.09 -0.67
N SER A 129 2.99 8.85 -0.18
CA SER A 129 3.65 9.88 -0.96
C SER A 129 4.65 9.26 -1.94
N ARG A 130 4.89 9.94 -3.08
CA ARG A 130 5.99 9.59 -3.99
C ARG A 130 7.32 9.49 -3.27
N ARG A 131 7.61 10.44 -2.38
CA ARG A 131 8.85 10.45 -1.60
C ARG A 131 9.00 9.14 -0.85
N PHE A 132 7.98 8.72 -0.11
CA PHE A 132 7.99 7.47 0.62
C PHE A 132 8.25 6.29 -0.33
N VAL A 133 7.45 6.13 -1.37
CA VAL A 133 7.55 4.99 -2.31
C VAL A 133 8.93 4.91 -2.96
N LYS A 134 9.50 6.04 -3.37
CA LYS A 134 10.78 6.09 -4.09
C LYS A 134 12.01 6.13 -3.20
N SER A 135 11.86 6.45 -1.91
CA SER A 135 12.95 6.38 -0.94
C SER A 135 12.90 5.14 -0.06
N PHE A 136 11.79 4.39 -0.09
CA PHE A 136 11.65 3.21 0.76
C PHE A 136 12.68 2.17 0.33
N PRO A 137 13.61 1.78 1.21
CA PRO A 137 14.58 0.75 0.88
C PRO A 137 13.84 -0.57 0.78
N VAL A 138 13.46 -0.95 -0.43
CA VAL A 138 12.99 -2.32 -0.70
C VAL A 138 14.23 -3.23 -0.76
N LEU A 139 14.98 -3.28 0.34
CA LEU A 139 16.14 -4.14 0.49
C LEU A 139 15.64 -5.57 0.64
N SER A 140 15.90 -6.36 -0.40
CA SER A 140 15.68 -7.80 -0.48
C SER A 140 16.34 -8.56 0.67
N GLY A 141 15.68 -9.60 1.20
CA GLY A 141 16.33 -10.59 2.09
C GLY A 141 15.43 -11.45 3.00
N GLY A 142 14.13 -11.18 3.13
CA GLY A 142 13.27 -11.92 4.08
C GLY A 142 12.81 -13.31 3.65
N PHE A 143 13.28 -13.85 2.51
CA PHE A 143 12.78 -15.11 1.92
C PHE A 143 13.88 -16.10 1.50
N GLU A 144 15.14 -15.89 1.87
CA GLU A 144 16.16 -16.96 1.76
C GLU A 144 16.30 -17.81 3.03
N ILE A 145 15.37 -17.72 4.00
CA ILE A 145 15.44 -18.53 5.25
C ILE A 145 14.27 -19.53 5.41
N GLU A 146 13.34 -19.64 4.45
CA GLU A 146 12.30 -20.68 4.50
C GLU A 146 12.44 -21.77 3.43
N THR A 147 13.66 -22.02 2.93
CA THR A 147 13.93 -23.20 2.07
C THR A 147 15.09 -24.07 2.56
N GLU A 148 15.70 -23.77 3.71
CA GLU A 148 16.63 -24.70 4.38
C GLU A 148 16.30 -24.82 5.88
N MET A 149 15.19 -25.45 6.21
CA MET A 149 15.04 -26.16 7.49
C MET A 149 14.44 -27.54 7.22
N THR A 150 15.35 -28.49 7.01
CA THR A 150 15.25 -29.81 7.65
C THR A 150 15.60 -29.65 9.12
#